data_AF-A0A951UJL5-F1
#
_entry.id   AF-A0A951UJL5-F1
#
_cell.length_a   1.000
_cell.length_b   1.000
_cell.length_c   1.000
_cell.angle_alpha   90.00
_cell.angle_beta   90.00
_cell.angle_gamma   90.00
#
_symmetry.space_group_name_H-M   'P 1'
#
loop_
_entity.id
_entity.type
_entity.pdbx_description
1 polymer ?
#
loop_
_entity_poly.entity_id
_entity_poly.type
_entity_poly.pdbx_seq_one_letter_code
_entity_poly.pdbx_strand_id
1 'polypeptide(L)'
;MSHQTVSVNSTAPTLANQLTSGWNPVCHITYNRDTWVKLLQPPNDYAFEEAKLLCQESPVTWVAWVPDYGEVVLDRSDFYC
;
A
#
# COMPACT_ATOMS: atom_id res chain seq x y z
N MET A 1 -1.51 -14.94 55.03
CA MET A 1 -2.45 -13.97 54.42
C MET A 1 -1.80 -12.59 54.48
N SER A 2 -1.06 -12.21 53.44
CA SER A 2 -0.47 -10.87 53.36
C SER A 2 -0.41 -10.49 51.89
N HIS A 3 -1.30 -9.58 51.51
CA HIS A 3 -1.32 -8.91 50.21
C HIS A 3 -0.17 -7.90 50.20
N GLN A 4 0.60 -7.85 49.11
CA GLN A 4 1.47 -6.70 48.85
C GLN A 4 1.10 -6.11 47.50
N THR A 5 0.42 -4.96 47.58
CA THR A 5 0.07 -4.08 46.47
C THR A 5 1.34 -3.33 46.06
N VAL A 6 1.81 -3.51 44.82
CA VAL A 6 2.90 -2.72 44.24
C VAL A 6 2.31 -1.44 43.65
N SER A 7 2.73 -0.30 44.21
CA SER A 7 2.49 1.04 43.68
C SER A 7 3.59 1.37 42.66
N VAL A 8 3.21 1.67 41.42
CA VAL A 8 4.12 2.25 40.42
C VAL A 8 3.66 3.67 40.12
N ASN A 9 4.23 4.63 40.86
CA ASN A 9 4.30 6.00 40.36
C ASN A 9 5.49 6.08 39.41
N SER A 10 5.21 6.17 38.11
CA SER A 10 6.22 6.51 37.11
C SER A 10 5.65 7.59 36.21
N THR A 11 6.06 8.82 36.49
CA THR A 11 5.98 9.97 35.59
C THR A 11 6.70 9.62 34.29
N ALA A 12 5.95 9.19 33.28
CA ALA A 12 6.44 9.07 31.91
C ALA A 12 6.00 10.33 31.13
N PRO A 13 6.87 11.33 30.94
CA PRO A 13 6.63 12.29 29.88
C PRO A 13 6.80 11.58 28.54
N THR A 14 6.08 12.04 27.52
CA THR A 14 6.42 11.84 26.08
C THR A 14 5.84 10.63 25.34
N LEU A 15 4.62 10.17 25.67
CA LEU A 15 3.87 9.30 24.74
C LEU A 15 3.26 10.07 23.55
N ALA A 16 3.12 11.40 23.63
CA ALA A 16 2.51 12.20 22.57
C ALA A 16 3.43 12.48 21.37
N ASN A 17 4.76 12.53 21.56
CA ASN A 17 5.71 12.89 20.48
C ASN A 17 6.32 11.68 19.75
N GLN A 18 5.89 10.44 20.05
CA GLN A 18 6.39 9.23 19.38
C GLN A 18 5.40 8.63 18.36
N LEU A 19 4.16 9.13 18.32
CA LEU A 19 3.17 8.66 17.34
C LEU A 19 3.22 9.42 16.01
N THR A 20 3.97 10.53 15.93
CA THR A 20 4.01 11.39 14.73
C THR A 20 5.17 11.07 13.77
N SER A 21 6.08 10.15 14.10
CA SER A 21 7.19 9.75 13.21
C SER A 21 6.91 8.50 12.36
N GLY A 22 5.75 7.86 12.55
CA GLY A 22 5.42 6.57 11.93
C GLY A 22 4.39 6.62 10.80
N TRP A 23 3.79 7.78 10.53
CA TRP A 23 2.82 7.92 9.45
C TRP A 23 3.53 8.37 8.18
N ASN A 24 3.95 7.39 7.38
CA ASN A 24 4.14 7.60 5.95
C ASN A 24 2.77 7.42 5.28
N PRO A 25 2.05 8.50 4.92
CA PRO A 25 0.76 8.39 4.22
C PRO A 25 0.91 7.82 2.81
N VAL A 26 2.14 7.64 2.33
CA VAL A 26 2.44 6.94 1.10
C VAL A 26 2.73 5.49 1.48
N CYS A 27 1.77 4.60 1.23
CA CYS A 27 2.06 3.17 1.24
C CYS A 27 3.34 2.96 0.42
N HIS A 28 4.44 2.59 1.09
CA HIS A 28 5.71 2.24 0.45
C HIS A 28 5.55 0.84 -0.16
N ILE A 29 4.48 0.65 -0.94
CA ILE A 29 4.36 -0.53 -1.78
C ILE A 29 5.42 -0.31 -2.85
N THR A 30 6.53 -1.02 -2.70
CA THR A 30 7.47 -1.18 -3.79
C THR A 30 6.70 -1.92 -4.87
N TYR A 31 6.22 -1.17 -5.85
CA TYR A 31 5.65 -1.72 -7.06
C TYR A 31 6.80 -2.43 -7.77
N ASN A 32 6.82 -3.75 -7.64
CA ASN A 32 7.82 -4.57 -8.29
C ASN A 32 7.31 -4.88 -9.69
N ARG A 33 8.25 -4.96 -10.65
CA ARG A 33 8.02 -5.73 -11.86
C ARG A 33 7.60 -7.15 -11.43
N ASP A 34 6.51 -7.65 -12.00
CA ASP A 34 5.81 -8.89 -11.66
C ASP A 34 4.79 -8.86 -10.51
N THR A 35 4.49 -7.69 -9.91
CA THR A 35 3.39 -7.57 -8.95
C THR A 35 2.03 -7.55 -9.66
N TRP A 36 1.07 -8.30 -9.15
CA TRP A 36 -0.33 -8.20 -9.52
C TRP A 36 -1.02 -7.10 -8.70
N VAL A 37 -1.74 -6.21 -9.38
CA VAL A 37 -2.48 -5.08 -8.79
C VAL A 37 -3.94 -5.14 -9.23
N LYS A 38 -4.82 -4.57 -8.41
CA LYS A 38 -6.23 -4.39 -8.76
C LYS A 38 -6.45 -3.04 -9.40
N LEU A 39 -7.09 -3.04 -10.56
CA LEU A 39 -7.53 -1.85 -11.25
C LEU A 39 -8.76 -1.27 -10.54
N LEU A 40 -8.84 0.05 -10.46
CA LEU A 40 -10.05 0.74 -10.00
C LEU A 40 -11.20 0.59 -10.98
N GLN A 41 -10.87 0.55 -12.28
CA GLN A 41 -11.83 0.31 -13.35
C GLN A 41 -11.20 -0.62 -14.39
N PRO A 42 -11.92 -1.68 -14.81
CA PRO A 42 -11.45 -2.53 -15.89
C PRO A 42 -11.44 -1.76 -17.21
N PRO A 43 -10.53 -2.07 -18.14
CA PRO A 43 -10.44 -1.37 -19.42
C PRO A 43 -11.62 -1.66 -20.36
N ASN A 44 -12.37 -2.75 -20.14
CA ASN A 44 -13.67 -3.04 -20.75
C ASN A 44 -14.47 -4.06 -19.89
N ASP A 45 -15.73 -4.33 -20.23
CA ASP A 45 -16.63 -5.23 -19.48
C ASP A 45 -16.20 -6.72 -19.42
N TYR A 46 -15.26 -7.14 -20.26
CA TYR A 46 -14.77 -8.51 -20.37
C TYR A 46 -13.34 -8.69 -19.85
N ALA A 47 -12.65 -7.58 -19.56
CA ALA A 47 -11.29 -7.60 -19.04
C ALA A 47 -11.30 -7.89 -17.55
N PHE A 48 -10.24 -8.53 -17.07
CA PHE A 48 -10.07 -8.73 -15.64
C PHE A 48 -9.78 -7.41 -14.93
N GLU A 49 -10.23 -7.32 -13.69
CA GLU A 49 -9.95 -6.19 -12.79
C GLU A 49 -8.52 -6.26 -12.20
N GLU A 50 -7.71 -7.22 -12.63
CA GLU A 50 -6.35 -7.43 -12.16
C GLU A 50 -5.36 -7.25 -13.30
N ALA A 51 -4.27 -6.54 -13.02
CA ALA A 51 -3.20 -6.31 -13.97
C ALA A 51 -1.87 -6.71 -13.36
N LYS A 52 -0.98 -7.28 -14.17
CA LYS A 52 0.39 -7.58 -13.77
C LYS A 52 1.30 -6.44 -14.20
N LEU A 53 1.94 -5.76 -13.25
CA LEU A 53 2.92 -4.72 -13.54
C LEU A 53 4.16 -5.32 -14.23
N LEU A 54 4.52 -4.78 -15.40
CA LEU A 54 5.65 -5.25 -16.19
C LEU A 54 6.86 -4.35 -16.02
N CYS A 55 6.71 -3.05 -16.21
CA CYS A 55 7.80 -2.10 -15.98
C CYS A 55 7.26 -0.71 -15.66
N GLN A 56 8.06 0.02 -14.89
CA GLN A 56 7.79 1.43 -14.66
C GLN A 56 8.25 2.23 -15.87
N GLU A 57 7.31 2.88 -16.56
CA GLU A 57 7.62 3.76 -17.68
C GLU A 57 8.02 5.16 -17.19
N SER A 58 7.35 5.64 -16.13
CA SER A 58 7.64 6.93 -15.51
C SER A 58 7.37 6.91 -13.99
N PRO A 59 7.69 7.99 -13.23
CA PRO A 59 7.42 8.04 -11.79
C PRO A 59 5.95 7.78 -11.40
N VAL A 60 5.02 8.03 -12.33
CA VAL A 60 3.57 7.89 -12.13
C VAL A 60 2.92 6.86 -13.05
N THR A 61 3.58 6.44 -14.13
CA THR A 61 3.01 5.46 -15.09
C THR A 61 3.73 4.12 -15.09
N TRP A 62 2.94 3.06 -15.31
CA TRP A 62 3.39 1.69 -15.37
C TRP A 62 2.83 1.00 -16.61
N VAL A 63 3.68 0.24 -17.30
CA VAL A 63 3.22 -0.74 -18.27
C VAL A 63 2.75 -1.96 -17.49
N ALA A 64 1.53 -2.40 -17.75
CA ALA A 64 0.91 -3.55 -17.12
C ALA A 64 0.26 -4.45 -18.16
N TRP A 65 0.07 -5.72 -17.81
CA TRP A 65 -0.65 -6.70 -18.61
C TRP A 65 -1.94 -7.10 -17.92
N VAL A 66 -3.06 -6.95 -18.62
CA VAL A 66 -4.39 -7.34 -18.15
C VAL A 66 -4.83 -8.60 -18.90
N PRO A 67 -5.22 -9.68 -18.20
CA PRO A 67 -5.83 -10.84 -18.84
C PRO A 67 -7.04 -10.44 -19.68
N ASP A 68 -7.18 -11.05 -20.87
CA ASP A 68 -8.24 -10.77 -21.86
C ASP A 68 -8.25 -9.33 -22.45
N TYR A 69 -7.24 -8.51 -22.17
CA TYR A 69 -7.06 -7.18 -22.79
C TYR A 69 -5.68 -7.01 -23.44
N GLY A 70 -4.61 -7.46 -22.78
CA GLY A 70 -3.24 -7.30 -23.25
C GLY A 70 -2.46 -6.24 -22.48
N GLU A 71 -1.48 -5.62 -23.14
CA GLU A 71 -0.63 -4.59 -22.54
C GLU A 71 -1.34 -3.23 -22.49
N VAL A 72 -1.21 -2.53 -21.37
CA VAL A 72 -1.82 -1.22 -21.11
C VAL A 72 -0.87 -0.36 -20.26
N VAL A 73 -0.89 0.95 -20.49
CA VAL A 73 -0.21 1.92 -19.63
C VAL A 73 -1.20 2.43 -18.59
N LEU A 74 -0.86 2.29 -17.32
CA LEU A 74 -1.67 2.70 -16.18
C LEU A 74 -0.99 3.84 -15.42
N ASP A 75 -1.76 4.83 -14.97
CA ASP A 75 -1.31 5.74 -13.93
C ASP A 75 -1.36 5.04 -12.57
N ARG A 76 -0.51 5.45 -11.63
CA ARG A 76 -0.53 4.96 -10.24
C ARG A 76 -1.89 5.18 -9.58
N SER A 77 -2.69 6.13 -10.07
CA SER A 77 -4.05 6.38 -9.61
C SER A 77 -5.06 5.36 -10.14
N ASP A 78 -4.74 4.56 -11.17
CA ASP A 78 -5.66 3.61 -11.79
C ASP A 78 -5.71 2.27 -11.05
N PHE A 79 -4.82 2.02 -10.09
CA PHE A 79 -4.71 0.74 -9.42
C PHE A 79 -4.25 0.85 -7.97
N TYR A 80 -4.48 -0.23 -7.22
CA TYR A 80 -4.05 -0.38 -5.83
C TYR A 80 -3.62 -1.83 -5.55
N CYS A 81 -3.03 -2.06 -4.38
CA CYS A 81 -2.51 -3.35 -3.94
C CYS A 81 -3.40 -3.97 -2.87
#